data_AF-A0A5N3ZZZ2-F1
#
_entry.id   AF-A0A5N3ZZZ2-F1
#
_cell.length_a   1.000
_cell.length_b   1.000
_cell.length_c   1.000
_cell.angle_alpha   90.00
_cell.angle_beta   90.00
_cell.angle_gamma   90.00
#
_symmetry.space_group_name_H-M   'P 1'
#
loop_
_entity.id
_entity.type
_entity.pdbx_description
1 polymer ?
#
loop_
_entity_poly.entity_id
_entity_poly.type
_entity_poly.pdbx_seq_one_letter_code
_entity_poly.pdbx_strand_id
1 'polypeptide(L)'
;MPRKRRQIDSCDSDDDFDDLKHPQRNAANARERARMRVLSRAFCRLKTTLPWVPADTKLSKLDTLRLATSYIAHLRAVLMDQPLPSDQIHKHPLTL
;
A
#
# COMPACT_ATOMS: atom_id res chain seq x y z
N MET A 1 -33.14 26.64 -23.68
CA MET A 1 -33.01 27.95 -23.00
C MET A 1 -31.66 28.03 -22.28
N PRO A 2 -30.83 29.05 -22.54
CA PRO A 2 -29.48 29.16 -21.96
C PRO A 2 -29.54 29.79 -20.56
N ARG A 3 -28.77 29.25 -19.60
CA ARG A 3 -28.66 29.80 -18.24
C ARG A 3 -27.55 30.85 -18.17
N LYS A 4 -27.92 32.02 -17.65
CA LYS A 4 -27.10 33.22 -17.49
C LYS A 4 -25.85 32.95 -16.64
N ARG A 5 -24.68 33.31 -17.18
CA ARG A 5 -23.36 33.26 -16.54
C ARG A 5 -23.31 34.33 -15.44
N ARG A 6 -23.14 33.94 -14.17
CA ARG A 6 -22.71 34.86 -13.10
C ARG A 6 -21.19 34.99 -13.20
N GLN A 7 -20.69 36.20 -13.43
CA GLN A 7 -19.30 36.54 -13.10
C GLN A 7 -19.11 36.38 -11.60
N ILE A 8 -18.11 35.60 -11.21
CA ILE A 8 -17.57 35.58 -9.85
C ILE A 8 -16.15 36.12 -10.03
N ASP A 9 -16.00 37.43 -9.90
CA ASP A 9 -14.76 38.04 -9.46
C ASP A 9 -14.79 38.02 -7.94
N SER A 10 -13.98 37.17 -7.32
CA SER A 10 -13.64 37.28 -5.91
C SER A 10 -12.32 36.55 -5.67
N CYS A 11 -11.27 37.35 -5.54
CA CYS A 11 -10.04 37.11 -4.78
C CYS A 11 -9.94 35.75 -4.07
N ASP A 12 -9.14 34.89 -4.70
CA ASP A 12 -8.69 33.57 -4.27
C ASP A 12 -7.58 33.71 -3.21
N SER A 13 -7.95 33.76 -1.92
CA SER A 13 -6.99 33.75 -0.79
C SER A 13 -7.59 33.25 0.53
N ASP A 14 -8.52 32.27 0.49
CA ASP A 14 -9.10 31.69 1.71
C ASP A 14 -8.55 30.28 2.05
N ASP A 15 -7.74 29.67 1.19
CA ASP A 15 -7.25 28.29 1.40
C ASP A 15 -6.18 28.15 2.50
N ASP A 16 -5.44 29.21 2.84
CA ASP A 16 -4.37 29.14 3.87
C ASP A 16 -4.89 29.27 5.33
N PHE A 17 -6.14 29.69 5.55
CA PHE A 17 -6.65 29.96 6.90
C PHE A 17 -7.31 28.75 7.59
N ASP A 18 -7.55 27.64 6.89
CA ASP A 18 -8.25 26.49 7.48
C ASP A 18 -7.33 25.55 8.28
N ASP A 19 -6.01 25.55 7.99
CA ASP A 19 -5.04 24.70 8.69
C ASP A 19 -4.80 25.12 10.16
N LEU A 20 -5.03 26.39 10.50
CA LEU A 20 -4.98 26.88 11.89
C LEU A 20 -6.27 26.64 12.68
N LYS A 21 -7.41 26.40 12.01
CA LYS A 21 -8.73 26.34 12.67
C LYS A 21 -9.00 25.01 13.39
N HIS A 22 -8.24 23.96 13.07
CA HIS A 22 -8.51 22.62 13.61
C HIS A 22 -7.24 21.90 14.10
N PRO A 23 -6.49 22.47 15.07
CA PRO A 23 -5.19 21.93 15.51
C PRO A 23 -5.29 20.49 16.02
N GLN A 24 -6.43 20.11 16.63
CA GLN A 24 -6.65 18.75 17.11
C GLN A 24 -6.89 17.74 15.98
N ARG A 25 -7.64 18.11 14.93
CA ARG A 25 -7.80 17.28 13.70
C ARG A 25 -6.47 17.15 12.98
N ASN A 26 -5.71 18.24 12.86
CA ASN A 26 -4.42 18.25 12.19
C ASN A 26 -3.39 17.39 12.94
N ALA A 27 -3.35 17.49 14.26
CA ALA A 27 -2.54 16.60 15.09
C ALA A 27 -2.98 15.13 14.95
N ALA A 28 -4.28 14.83 14.88
CA ALA A 28 -4.78 13.47 14.65
C ALA A 28 -4.38 12.93 13.27
N ASN A 29 -4.53 13.72 12.21
CA ASN A 29 -4.13 13.38 10.85
C ASN A 29 -2.61 13.15 10.75
N ALA A 30 -1.81 13.96 11.45
CA ALA A 30 -0.36 13.78 11.51
C ALA A 30 0.02 12.46 12.20
N ARG A 31 -0.68 12.10 13.29
CA ARG A 31 -0.50 10.80 13.96
C ARG A 31 -0.85 9.64 13.04
N GLU A 32 -1.98 9.69 12.33
CA GLU A 32 -2.35 8.60 11.42
C GLU A 32 -1.37 8.49 10.24
N ARG A 33 -0.90 9.62 9.70
CA ARG A 33 0.18 9.62 8.70
C ARG A 33 1.44 8.94 9.23
N ALA A 34 1.86 9.24 10.46
CA ALA A 34 3.01 8.57 11.08
C ALA A 34 2.78 7.06 11.24
N ARG A 35 1.59 6.64 11.70
CA ARG A 35 1.21 5.23 11.81
C ARG A 35 1.28 4.52 10.45
N MET A 36 0.74 5.15 9.41
CA MET A 36 0.76 4.62 8.05
C MET A 36 2.17 4.55 7.45
N ARG A 37 3.08 5.47 7.77
CA ARG A 37 4.50 5.37 7.39
C ARG A 37 5.17 4.14 8.00
N VAL A 38 4.93 3.86 9.29
CA VAL A 38 5.46 2.67 9.96
C VAL A 38 4.94 1.40 9.29
N LEU A 39 3.63 1.32 9.02
CA LEU A 39 3.02 0.20 8.31
C LEU A 39 3.61 0.02 6.91
N SER A 40 3.78 1.12 6.17
CA SER A 40 4.34 1.08 4.81
C SER A 40 5.79 0.60 4.81
N ARG A 41 6.59 1.01 5.81
CA ARG A 41 7.97 0.52 5.99
C ARG A 41 8.01 -0.97 6.30
N ALA A 42 7.14 -1.46 7.20
CA ALA A 42 7.01 -2.89 7.48
C ALA A 42 6.60 -3.68 6.23
N PHE A 43 5.69 -3.12 5.43
CA PHE A 43 5.26 -3.72 4.17
C PHE A 43 6.39 -3.81 3.14
N CYS A 44 7.21 -2.76 2.99
CA CYS A 44 8.39 -2.80 2.13
C CYS A 44 9.39 -3.86 2.58
N ARG A 45 9.63 -3.99 3.89
CA ARG A 45 10.49 -5.04 4.44
C ARG A 45 9.96 -6.44 4.11
N LEU A 46 8.64 -6.65 4.21
CA LEU A 46 8.03 -7.91 3.82
C LEU A 46 8.31 -8.21 2.34
N LYS A 47 8.08 -7.26 1.43
CA LYS A 47 8.37 -7.44 -0.01
C LYS A 47 9.82 -7.87 -0.26
N THR A 48 10.79 -7.24 0.41
CA THR A 48 12.22 -7.56 0.23
C THR A 48 12.62 -8.94 0.74
N THR A 49 11.80 -9.56 1.60
CA THR A 49 12.03 -10.95 2.06
C THR A 49 11.40 -12.00 1.15
N LEU A 50 10.56 -11.60 0.20
CA LEU A 50 9.93 -12.54 -0.72
C LEU A 50 10.91 -12.95 -1.82
N PRO A 51 11.02 -14.26 -2.10
CA PRO A 51 11.89 -14.73 -3.16
C PRO A 51 11.32 -14.34 -4.53
N TRP A 52 12.19 -14.22 -5.54
CA TRP A 52 11.83 -13.96 -6.94
C TRP A 52 11.15 -12.60 -7.20
N VAL A 53 11.22 -11.70 -6.22
CA VAL A 53 10.69 -10.34 -6.31
C VAL A 53 11.86 -9.35 -6.31
N PRO A 54 12.23 -8.79 -7.47
CA PRO A 54 13.11 -7.63 -7.53
C PRO A 54 12.56 -6.48 -6.67
N ALA A 55 13.46 -5.70 -6.06
CA ALA A 55 13.07 -4.58 -5.19
C ALA A 55 12.17 -3.55 -5.90
N ASP A 56 12.32 -3.43 -7.23
CA ASP A 56 11.60 -2.48 -8.08
C ASP A 56 10.27 -3.02 -8.62
N THR A 57 9.93 -4.29 -8.35
CA THR A 57 8.69 -4.89 -8.81
C THR A 57 7.49 -4.30 -8.07
N LYS A 58 6.51 -3.84 -8.85
CA LYS A 58 5.24 -3.31 -8.36
C LYS A 58 4.30 -4.46 -7.95
N LEU A 59 4.51 -5.02 -6.77
CA LEU A 59 3.53 -5.92 -6.14
C LEU A 59 2.44 -5.16 -5.39
N SER A 60 1.19 -5.58 -5.60
CA SER A 60 0.06 -5.07 -4.84
C SER A 60 0.13 -5.51 -3.38
N LYS A 61 -0.62 -4.83 -2.50
CA LYS A 61 -0.68 -5.22 -1.09
C LYS A 61 -1.22 -6.64 -0.90
N LEU A 62 -2.24 -6.99 -1.66
CA LEU A 62 -2.86 -8.31 -1.59
C LEU A 62 -1.92 -9.40 -2.10
N ASP A 63 -1.26 -9.16 -3.23
CA ASP A 63 -0.37 -10.17 -3.83
C ASP A 63 0.86 -10.42 -2.97
N THR A 64 1.41 -9.38 -2.34
CA THR A 64 2.50 -9.54 -1.36
C THR A 64 2.08 -10.44 -0.19
N LEU A 65 0.86 -10.26 0.34
CA LEU A 65 0.35 -11.08 1.45
C LEU A 65 0.11 -12.53 1.02
N ARG A 66 -0.45 -12.73 -0.18
CA ARG A 66 -0.65 -14.06 -0.77
C ARG A 66 0.70 -14.77 -0.95
N LEU A 67 1.66 -14.09 -1.57
CA LEU A 67 2.99 -14.63 -1.82
C LEU A 67 3.75 -14.94 -0.53
N ALA A 68 3.65 -14.08 0.49
CA ALA A 68 4.22 -14.34 1.80
C ALA A 68 3.65 -15.61 2.45
N THR A 69 2.32 -15.79 2.38
CA THR A 69 1.64 -16.97 2.94
C THR A 69 2.08 -18.24 2.22
N SER A 70 2.11 -18.22 0.88
CA SER A 70 2.59 -19.34 0.07
C SER A 70 4.06 -19.65 0.34
N TYR A 71 4.91 -18.64 0.53
CA TYR A 71 6.33 -18.85 0.82
C TYR A 71 6.55 -19.50 2.20
N ILE A 72 5.79 -19.07 3.22
CA ILE A 72 5.82 -19.74 4.53
C ILE A 72 5.41 -21.21 4.41
N ALA A 73 4.35 -21.52 3.65
CA ALA A 73 3.90 -22.89 3.43
C ALA A 73 4.96 -23.73 2.69
N HIS A 74 5.59 -23.16 1.67
CA HIS A 74 6.69 -23.79 0.94
C HIS A 74 7.86 -24.13 1.86
N LEU A 75 8.35 -23.17 2.64
CA LEU A 75 9.45 -23.41 3.59
C LEU A 75 9.11 -24.49 4.61
N ARG A 76 7.87 -24.52 5.11
CA ARG A 76 7.42 -25.58 6.04
C ARG A 76 7.49 -26.97 5.41
N ALA A 77 7.03 -27.12 4.17
CA ALA A 77 7.07 -28.42 3.50
C ALA A 77 8.51 -28.87 3.18
N VAL A 78 9.37 -27.93 2.76
CA VAL A 78 10.81 -28.19 2.57
C VAL A 78 11.46 -28.71 3.86
N LEU A 79 11.13 -28.11 5.01
CA LEU A 79 11.64 -28.56 6.30
C LEU A 79 11.07 -29.91 6.78
N MET A 80 9.90 -30.30 6.27
CA MET A 80 9.21 -31.54 6.62
C MET A 80 9.44 -32.68 5.62
N ASP A 81 10.27 -32.45 4.60
CA ASP A 81 10.53 -33.35 3.46
C ASP A 81 9.24 -33.88 2.80
N GLN A 82 8.20 -33.04 2.82
CA GLN A 82 6.89 -33.39 2.26
C GLN A 82 6.78 -32.89 0.81
N PRO A 83 6.31 -33.71 -0.14
CA PRO A 83 6.03 -33.23 -1.49
C PRO A 83 4.94 -32.17 -1.44
N LEU A 84 5.28 -30.94 -1.80
CA LEU A 84 4.29 -29.87 -1.94
C LEU A 84 3.31 -30.24 -3.06
N PRO A 85 2.00 -30.06 -2.87
CA PRO A 85 1.07 -30.08 -3.99
C PRO A 85 1.48 -28.98 -4.97
N SER A 86 1.66 -29.35 -6.25
CA SER A 86 2.13 -28.48 -7.34
C SER A 86 1.29 -27.20 -7.50
N ASP A 87 0.07 -27.18 -6.98
CA ASP A 87 -0.83 -26.02 -6.96
C ASP A 87 -0.40 -24.88 -6.01
N GLN A 88 0.56 -25.13 -5.11
CA GLN A 88 1.17 -24.09 -4.26
C GLN A 88 2.48 -23.54 -4.82
N ILE A 89 3.01 -24.19 -5.85
CA ILE A 89 3.99 -23.59 -6.74
C ILE A 89 3.16 -22.66 -7.64
N HIS A 90 3.67 -21.47 -7.96
CA HIS A 90 3.03 -20.45 -8.82
C HIS A 90 2.04 -19.50 -8.12
N LYS A 91 2.49 -18.25 -7.92
CA LYS A 91 2.27 -17.17 -8.89
C LYS A 91 3.51 -16.27 -8.93
N HIS A 92 4.38 -16.50 -9.91
CA HIS A 92 5.52 -15.64 -10.19
C HIS A 92 4.98 -14.31 -10.74
N PRO A 93 5.32 -13.14 -10.19
CA PRO A 93 4.85 -11.85 -10.72
C PRO A 93 5.47 -11.48 -12.08
N LEU A 94 6.24 -12.38 -12.71
CA LEU A 94 6.90 -12.22 -14.01
C LEU A 94 6.68 -13.40 -14.97
N THR A 95 5.81 -14.36 -14.66
CA THR A 95 5.31 -15.26 -15.71
C THR A 95 4.26 -14.52 -16.51
N LEU A 96 4.68 -14.03 -17.68
CA LEU A 96 3.81 -13.82 -18.85
C LEU A 96 3.06 -15.12 -19.17
#